data_AF-A0A1Y2DQ05-F1
#
_entry.id   AF-A0A1Y2DQ05-F1
#
_cell.length_a   1.000
_cell.length_b   1.000
_cell.length_c   1.000
_cell.angle_alpha   90.00
_cell.angle_beta   90.00
_cell.angle_gamma   90.00
#
_symmetry.space_group_name_H-M   'P 1'
#
loop_
_entity.id
_entity.type
_entity.pdbx_description
1 polymer ?
#
loop_
_entity_poly.entity_id
_entity_poly.type
_entity_poly.pdbx_seq_one_letter_code
_entity_poly.pdbx_strand_id
1 'polypeptide(L)'
;MNFFTFIILVCLQTTISLCAPTNSRGIAGRTAQTGFSTHGLVERQFSTVGGGGFSGISKPNADDVQQAADNFAGDVATVSNSLNTLGITTDTAQRKKLAKAGFDAETDEDAQRAVLFAAGNNVVANQKIVVNTPIVLDGLQSIMENPSDANTAKQLQTMETARNANILPSITALTNSAFQATGVNAAAKNFQPTTGTQAITALLAFGGGQNGGNAQATKGGKRNNGNGKRNRQDDDTAQNTKGGKNSNAQATNGRNNANDQAGADNQTTQPGKNAGSQKTRNDEDN
;
A
#
# COMPACT_ATOMS: atom_id res chain seq x y z
N MET A 1 -15.53 33.61 17.36
CA MET A 1 -14.96 32.66 16.38
C MET A 1 -15.24 31.27 16.92
N ASN A 2 -16.23 30.60 16.34
CA ASN A 2 -16.78 29.34 16.86
C ASN A 2 -15.88 28.18 16.44
N PHE A 3 -15.23 27.54 17.41
CA PHE A 3 -14.46 26.31 17.20
C PHE A 3 -15.44 25.15 16.99
N PHE A 4 -15.46 24.60 15.78
CA PHE A 4 -16.17 23.35 15.47
C PHE A 4 -15.32 22.17 15.97
N THR A 5 -15.69 21.64 17.13
CA THR A 5 -15.18 20.37 17.65
C THR A 5 -15.89 19.23 16.91
N PHE A 6 -15.27 18.70 15.86
CA PHE A 6 -15.67 17.41 15.29
C PHE A 6 -14.86 16.30 15.96
N ILE A 7 -15.44 15.70 17.00
CA ILE A 7 -15.06 14.36 17.46
C ILE A 7 -15.86 13.39 16.59
N ILE A 8 -15.25 12.91 15.51
CA ILE A 8 -15.76 11.74 14.78
C ILE A 8 -14.97 10.55 15.31
N LEU A 9 -15.47 9.97 16.39
CA LEU A 9 -15.12 8.62 16.81
C LEU A 9 -16.00 7.65 16.01
N VAL A 10 -15.60 7.32 14.78
CA VAL A 10 -16.20 6.21 14.03
C VAL A 10 -15.43 4.95 14.42
N CYS A 11 -15.94 4.27 15.46
CA CYS A 11 -15.55 2.91 15.76
C CYS A 11 -16.36 1.97 14.84
N LEU A 12 -15.89 1.78 13.61
CA LEU A 12 -16.46 0.76 12.72
C LEU A 12 -15.70 -0.54 12.90
N GLN A 13 -16.20 -1.40 13.79
CA GLN A 13 -15.75 -2.78 13.91
C GLN A 13 -16.30 -3.60 12.74
N THR A 14 -15.50 -3.77 11.70
CA THR A 14 -15.73 -4.79 10.67
C THR A 14 -14.65 -5.86 10.79
N THR A 15 -14.95 -6.91 11.55
CA THR A 15 -14.20 -8.16 11.54
C THR A 15 -14.51 -8.92 10.26
N ILE A 16 -13.62 -8.83 9.28
CA ILE A 16 -13.58 -9.78 8.16
C ILE A 16 -12.21 -10.45 8.19
N SER A 17 -12.17 -11.62 8.82
CA SER A 17 -11.03 -12.52 8.75
C SER A 17 -11.09 -13.29 7.43
N LEU A 18 -10.29 -12.87 6.45
CA LEU A 18 -9.89 -13.72 5.33
C LEU A 18 -8.37 -13.88 5.39
N CYS A 19 -7.94 -15.03 5.92
CA CYS A 19 -6.55 -15.46 5.86
C CYS A 19 -6.26 -15.93 4.43
N ALA A 20 -5.42 -15.20 3.69
CA ALA A 20 -4.77 -15.68 2.48
C ALA A 20 -3.29 -15.93 2.76
N PRO A 21 -2.69 -17.03 2.27
CA PRO A 21 -1.32 -17.39 2.59
C PRO A 21 -0.32 -16.57 1.77
N THR A 22 0.58 -15.86 2.45
CA THR A 22 1.82 -15.32 1.85
C THR A 22 2.97 -16.28 2.15
N ASN A 23 3.53 -16.87 1.10
CA ASN A 23 4.81 -17.56 1.11
C ASN A 23 5.94 -16.54 1.33
N SER A 24 6.38 -16.38 2.57
CA SER A 24 7.60 -15.63 2.90
C SER A 24 8.78 -16.60 3.03
N ARG A 25 9.72 -16.50 2.08
CA ARG A 25 11.01 -17.19 2.13
C ARG A 25 11.88 -16.59 3.24
N GLY A 26 12.10 -17.40 4.29
CA GLY A 26 13.36 -17.61 5.01
C GLY A 26 14.16 -16.40 5.51
N ILE A 27 13.90 -15.98 6.74
CA ILE A 27 14.95 -15.49 7.65
C ILE A 27 14.89 -16.39 8.89
N ALA A 28 15.86 -17.28 9.01
CA ALA A 28 15.97 -18.24 10.10
C ALA A 28 16.51 -17.55 11.36
N GLY A 29 15.91 -17.86 12.51
CA GLY A 29 16.54 -17.62 13.82
C GLY A 29 15.77 -16.77 14.82
N ARG A 30 14.46 -16.99 15.00
CA ARG A 30 13.78 -16.66 16.26
C ARG A 30 12.71 -17.72 16.56
N THR A 31 12.93 -18.45 17.65
CA THR A 31 12.03 -19.47 18.19
C THR A 31 10.69 -18.83 18.54
N ALA A 32 9.68 -19.06 17.71
CA ALA A 32 8.30 -18.65 17.95
C ALA A 32 7.65 -19.65 18.92
N GLN A 33 7.36 -19.19 20.14
CA GLN A 33 6.48 -19.88 21.06
C GLN A 33 5.05 -19.74 20.55
N THR A 34 4.59 -20.73 19.80
CA THR A 34 3.21 -20.82 19.30
C THR A 34 2.33 -21.39 20.40
N GLY A 35 1.60 -20.51 21.08
CA GLY A 35 0.55 -20.84 22.03
C GLY A 35 -0.72 -20.08 21.70
N PHE A 36 -1.41 -20.47 20.63
CA PHE A 36 -2.72 -19.93 20.29
C PHE A 36 -3.77 -20.70 21.10
N SER A 37 -4.15 -20.16 22.27
CA SER A 37 -5.33 -20.62 23.00
C SER A 37 -6.53 -19.79 22.58
N THR A 38 -7.39 -20.39 21.77
CA THR A 38 -8.76 -20.00 21.51
C THR A 38 -9.59 -20.26 22.78
N HIS A 39 -9.90 -19.21 23.54
CA HIS A 39 -11.12 -18.98 24.34
C HIS A 39 -10.84 -17.90 25.39
N GLY A 40 -11.33 -16.68 25.14
CA GLY A 40 -11.19 -15.57 26.07
C GLY A 40 -11.19 -14.25 25.31
N LEU A 41 -12.39 -13.77 24.97
CA LEU A 41 -12.61 -12.35 24.69
C LEU A 41 -12.24 -11.58 25.96
N VAL A 42 -10.96 -11.27 26.14
CA VAL A 42 -10.56 -10.14 26.97
C VAL A 42 -10.83 -8.93 26.10
N GLU A 43 -12.10 -8.53 26.13
CA GLU A 43 -12.51 -7.16 26.00
C GLU A 43 -11.52 -6.33 26.84
N ARG A 44 -10.48 -5.78 26.21
CA ARG A 44 -9.76 -4.65 26.79
C ARG A 44 -10.78 -3.53 26.76
N GLN A 45 -11.61 -3.51 27.79
CA GLN A 45 -12.55 -2.45 28.06
C GLN A 45 -11.73 -1.17 28.09
N PHE A 46 -11.83 -0.40 27.02
CA PHE A 46 -11.65 1.04 27.12
C PHE A 46 -12.84 1.56 27.92
N SER A 47 -12.80 1.28 29.23
CA SER A 47 -13.79 1.72 30.18
C SER A 47 -13.69 3.23 30.24
N THR A 48 -14.61 3.88 29.55
CA THR A 48 -14.86 5.31 29.67
C THR A 48 -15.50 5.51 31.05
N VAL A 49 -14.68 5.52 32.10
CA VAL A 49 -15.11 5.83 33.46
C VAL A 49 -15.27 7.33 33.57
N GLY A 50 -16.49 7.77 33.88
CA GLY A 50 -16.79 9.18 34.11
C GLY A 50 -16.01 9.78 35.28
N GLY A 51 -15.60 11.04 35.09
CA GLY A 51 -15.61 12.08 36.13
C GLY A 51 -14.74 11.92 37.39
N GLY A 52 -13.90 10.89 37.51
CA GLY A 52 -12.93 10.74 38.61
C GLY A 52 -11.51 10.98 38.10
N GLY A 53 -10.74 11.83 38.79
CA GLY A 53 -9.42 12.30 38.33
C GLY A 53 -8.50 11.20 37.76
N PHE A 54 -7.97 11.44 36.56
CA PHE A 54 -7.02 10.58 35.82
C PHE A 54 -5.64 10.49 36.47
N SER A 55 -5.58 10.34 37.79
CA SER A 55 -4.35 10.13 38.55
C SER A 55 -4.03 8.63 38.58
N GLY A 56 -3.75 8.03 37.42
CA GLY A 56 -3.49 6.59 37.37
C GLY A 56 -3.06 5.96 36.05
N ILE A 57 -3.05 6.68 34.92
CA ILE A 57 -2.42 6.13 33.70
C ILE A 57 -0.91 6.25 33.87
N SER A 58 -0.27 5.15 34.25
CA SER A 58 1.18 5.06 34.28
C SER A 58 1.74 5.42 32.90
N LYS A 59 2.64 6.40 32.87
CA LYS A 59 3.36 6.80 31.66
C LYS A 59 4.02 5.57 31.02
N PRO A 60 3.97 5.41 29.68
CA PRO A 60 4.62 4.29 29.00
C PRO A 60 6.09 4.17 29.39
N ASN A 61 6.56 2.95 29.61
CA ASN A 61 7.96 2.69 29.95
C ASN A 61 8.84 2.70 28.70
N ALA A 62 10.16 2.53 28.86
CA ALA A 62 11.12 2.53 27.77
C ALA A 62 10.85 1.42 26.73
N ASP A 63 10.44 0.23 27.17
CA ASP A 63 10.16 -0.91 26.30
C ASP A 63 8.89 -0.67 25.47
N ASP A 64 7.82 -0.13 26.09
CA ASP A 64 6.59 0.26 25.40
C ASP A 64 6.86 1.29 24.30
N VAL A 65 7.71 2.29 24.62
CA VAL A 65 8.09 3.34 23.67
C VAL A 65 8.94 2.79 22.53
N GLN A 66 9.92 1.93 22.83
CA GLN A 66 10.74 1.31 21.80
C GLN A 66 9.90 0.43 20.86
N GLN A 67 8.99 -0.38 21.42
CA GLN A 67 8.09 -1.20 20.63
C GLN A 67 7.14 -0.35 19.78
N ALA A 68 6.55 0.70 20.34
CA ALA A 68 5.68 1.60 19.58
C ALA A 68 6.44 2.28 18.44
N ALA A 69 7.68 2.73 18.67
CA ALA A 69 8.52 3.33 17.64
C ALA A 69 8.87 2.35 16.51
N ASP A 70 9.13 1.09 16.83
CA ASP A 70 9.43 0.07 15.82
C ASP A 70 8.21 -0.35 15.01
N ASN A 71 7.05 -0.50 15.65
CA ASN A 71 5.78 -0.76 14.97
C ASN A 71 5.42 0.39 14.03
N PHE A 72 5.50 1.63 14.53
CA PHE A 72 5.21 2.82 13.72
C PHE A 72 6.13 2.89 12.49
N ALA A 73 7.40 2.54 12.65
CA ALA A 73 8.31 2.48 11.51
C ALA A 73 7.94 1.39 10.48
N GLY A 74 7.40 0.26 10.93
CA GLY A 74 6.89 -0.81 10.07
C GLY A 74 5.65 -0.37 9.27
N ASP A 75 4.72 0.31 9.94
CA ASP A 75 3.50 0.86 9.33
C ASP A 75 3.86 1.93 8.29
N VAL A 76 4.75 2.86 8.66
CA VAL A 76 5.27 3.89 7.77
C VAL A 76 5.94 3.30 6.53
N ALA A 77 6.68 2.20 6.68
CA ALA A 77 7.29 1.50 5.56
C ALA A 77 6.24 0.86 4.63
N THR A 78 5.19 0.26 5.21
CA THR A 78 4.08 -0.35 4.47
C THR A 78 3.28 0.69 3.68
N VAL A 79 2.94 1.83 4.31
CA VAL A 79 2.28 2.95 3.63
C VAL A 79 3.19 3.49 2.52
N SER A 80 4.48 3.71 2.80
CA SER A 80 5.41 4.26 1.81
C SER A 80 5.56 3.35 0.59
N ASN A 81 5.70 2.04 0.81
CA ASN A 81 5.76 1.06 -0.27
C ASN A 81 4.46 1.04 -1.08
N SER A 82 3.31 1.11 -0.41
CA SER A 82 2.00 1.13 -1.07
C SER A 82 1.86 2.36 -1.98
N LEU A 83 2.16 3.56 -1.48
CA LEU A 83 2.08 4.81 -2.24
C LEU A 83 3.05 4.82 -3.43
N ASN A 84 4.30 4.41 -3.23
CA ASN A 84 5.29 4.34 -4.32
C ASN A 84 4.88 3.33 -5.40
N THR A 85 4.35 2.17 -5.01
CA THR A 85 3.96 1.11 -5.95
C THR A 85 2.66 1.46 -6.69
N LEU A 86 1.71 2.15 -6.03
CA LEU A 86 0.50 2.67 -6.68
C LEU A 86 0.84 3.57 -7.87
N GLY A 87 1.94 4.32 -7.78
CA GLY A 87 2.41 5.21 -8.85
C GLY A 87 2.82 4.52 -10.15
N ILE A 88 3.19 3.23 -10.09
CA ILE A 88 3.63 2.45 -11.27
C ILE A 88 2.66 1.32 -11.65
N THR A 89 1.70 1.02 -10.79
CA THR A 89 0.75 -0.08 -11.02
C THR A 89 -0.38 0.40 -11.92
N THR A 90 -0.67 -0.32 -13.00
CA THR A 90 -1.83 -0.08 -13.88
C THR A 90 -2.98 -1.05 -13.63
N ASP A 91 -2.71 -2.20 -13.02
CA ASP A 91 -3.74 -3.20 -12.71
C ASP A 91 -4.67 -2.73 -11.58
N THR A 92 -5.97 -2.74 -11.87
CA THR A 92 -6.99 -2.20 -10.96
C THR A 92 -7.14 -3.02 -9.68
N ALA A 93 -7.02 -4.35 -9.74
CA ALA A 93 -7.12 -5.22 -8.58
C ALA A 93 -5.90 -5.04 -7.66
N GLN A 94 -4.72 -4.97 -8.24
CA GLN A 94 -3.46 -4.69 -7.54
C GLN A 94 -3.50 -3.31 -6.87
N ARG A 95 -4.05 -2.28 -7.52
CA ARG A 95 -4.25 -0.96 -6.88
C ARG A 95 -5.15 -1.02 -5.66
N LYS A 96 -6.29 -1.71 -5.74
CA LYS A 96 -7.16 -1.89 -4.57
C LYS A 96 -6.44 -2.60 -3.43
N LYS A 97 -5.66 -3.64 -3.75
CA LYS A 97 -4.87 -4.37 -2.75
C LYS A 97 -3.80 -3.50 -2.09
N LEU A 98 -3.07 -2.70 -2.88
CA LEU A 98 -2.06 -1.78 -2.36
C LEU A 98 -2.68 -0.66 -1.53
N ALA A 99 -3.78 -0.07 -2.01
CA ALA A 99 -4.50 0.96 -1.27
C ALA A 99 -5.05 0.42 0.05
N LYS A 100 -5.59 -0.80 0.06
CA LYS A 100 -6.02 -1.46 1.31
C LYS A 100 -4.86 -1.70 2.27
N ALA A 101 -3.73 -2.22 1.79
CA ALA A 101 -2.57 -2.46 2.63
C ALA A 101 -2.04 -1.16 3.26
N GLY A 102 -2.00 -0.06 2.48
CA GLY A 102 -1.68 1.26 3.01
C GLY A 102 -2.72 1.75 4.02
N PHE A 103 -4.01 1.52 3.77
CA PHE A 103 -5.08 2.00 4.65
C PHE A 103 -5.05 1.30 6.01
N ASP A 104 -4.87 -0.02 6.01
CA ASP A 104 -4.77 -0.81 7.23
C ASP A 104 -3.56 -0.34 8.06
N ALA A 105 -2.39 -0.17 7.43
CA ALA A 105 -1.19 0.32 8.11
C ALA A 105 -1.33 1.75 8.66
N GLU A 106 -1.86 2.70 7.88
CA GLU A 106 -2.09 4.08 8.33
C GLU A 106 -3.10 4.14 9.49
N THR A 107 -4.05 3.21 9.56
CA THR A 107 -5.00 3.12 10.69
C THR A 107 -4.29 2.65 11.98
N ASP A 108 -3.35 1.72 11.87
CA ASP A 108 -2.59 1.20 13.00
C ASP A 108 -1.58 2.23 13.57
N GLU A 109 -1.15 3.22 12.76
CA GLU A 109 -0.26 4.31 13.18
C GLU A 109 -0.84 5.13 14.36
N ASP A 110 -2.17 5.24 14.51
CA ASP A 110 -2.82 6.01 15.59
C ASP A 110 -2.51 5.44 16.98
N ALA A 111 -2.49 4.11 17.10
CA ALA A 111 -2.18 3.42 18.35
C ALA A 111 -0.73 3.68 18.77
N GLN A 112 0.22 3.65 17.83
CA GLN A 112 1.62 3.93 18.12
C GLN A 112 1.84 5.40 18.45
N ARG A 113 1.17 6.31 17.72
CA ARG A 113 1.17 7.75 18.01
C ARG A 113 0.72 8.02 19.44
N ALA A 114 -0.35 7.38 19.91
CA ALA A 114 -0.87 7.59 21.26
C ALA A 114 0.16 7.23 22.35
N VAL A 115 0.86 6.11 22.20
CA VAL A 115 1.92 5.68 23.13
C VAL A 115 3.09 6.67 23.12
N LEU A 116 3.60 7.03 21.95
CA LEU A 116 4.71 7.96 21.83
C LEU A 116 4.35 9.36 22.33
N PHE A 117 3.13 9.82 22.10
CA PHE A 117 2.65 11.10 22.62
C PHE A 117 2.51 11.09 24.14
N ALA A 118 1.95 10.02 24.72
CA ALA A 118 1.88 9.87 26.18
C ALA A 118 3.27 9.87 26.84
N ALA A 119 4.27 9.33 26.15
CA ALA A 119 5.66 9.33 26.61
C ALA A 119 6.37 10.69 26.43
N GLY A 120 6.37 11.22 25.21
CA GLY A 120 7.19 12.38 24.83
C GLY A 120 6.50 13.74 24.97
N ASN A 121 5.16 13.78 24.96
CA ASN A 121 4.34 14.99 25.03
C ASN A 121 4.69 16.09 23.99
N ASN A 122 5.16 15.70 22.80
CA ASN A 122 5.42 16.66 21.70
C ASN A 122 4.11 17.04 21.00
N VAL A 123 3.41 18.03 21.54
CA VAL A 123 2.09 18.48 21.09
C VAL A 123 2.08 18.93 19.62
N VAL A 124 3.11 19.65 19.18
CA VAL A 124 3.18 20.18 17.80
C VAL A 124 3.30 19.05 16.78
N ALA A 125 4.18 18.09 17.03
CA ALA A 125 4.33 16.91 16.18
C ALA A 125 3.06 16.06 16.16
N ASN A 126 2.49 15.79 17.33
CA ASN A 126 1.24 15.03 17.45
C ASN A 126 0.09 15.69 16.67
N GLN A 127 -0.09 17.01 16.82
CA GLN A 127 -1.14 17.75 16.11
C GLN A 127 -0.99 17.65 14.59
N LYS A 128 0.24 17.73 14.06
CA LYS A 128 0.49 17.59 12.62
C LYS A 128 0.11 16.20 12.11
N ILE A 129 0.41 15.14 12.86
CA ILE A 129 0.01 13.77 12.50
C ILE A 129 -1.52 13.68 12.49
N VAL A 130 -2.18 14.04 13.60
CA VAL A 130 -3.65 13.98 13.75
C VAL A 130 -4.39 14.70 12.61
N VAL A 131 -3.93 15.89 12.22
CA VAL A 131 -4.60 16.71 11.20
C VAL A 131 -4.38 16.19 9.78
N ASN A 132 -3.24 15.56 9.50
CA ASN A 132 -2.88 15.17 8.13
C ASN A 132 -3.17 13.69 7.82
N THR A 133 -3.18 12.80 8.81
CA THR A 133 -3.51 11.37 8.61
C THR A 133 -4.88 11.14 7.93
N PRO A 134 -5.96 11.89 8.25
CA PRO A 134 -7.23 11.74 7.54
C PRO A 134 -7.13 11.96 6.02
N ILE A 135 -6.24 12.85 5.56
CA ILE A 135 -6.00 13.08 4.12
C ILE A 135 -5.44 11.83 3.44
N VAL A 136 -4.56 11.09 4.14
CA VAL A 136 -3.98 9.85 3.64
C VAL A 136 -5.03 8.72 3.61
N LEU A 137 -5.80 8.57 4.70
CA LEU A 137 -6.88 7.59 4.78
C LEU A 137 -7.96 7.81 3.71
N ASP A 138 -8.43 9.05 3.54
CA ASP A 138 -9.43 9.42 2.54
C ASP A 138 -8.93 9.16 1.11
N GLY A 139 -7.65 9.46 0.84
CA GLY A 139 -7.02 9.22 -0.46
C GLY A 139 -6.91 7.73 -0.79
N LEU A 140 -6.48 6.90 0.18
CA LEU A 140 -6.40 5.45 0.02
C LEU A 140 -7.79 4.83 -0.17
N GLN A 141 -8.77 5.27 0.61
CA GLN A 141 -10.15 4.84 0.46
C GLN A 141 -10.72 5.20 -0.92
N SER A 142 -10.50 6.43 -1.39
CA SER A 142 -10.89 6.86 -2.73
C SER A 142 -10.29 5.99 -3.84
N ILE A 143 -9.04 5.55 -3.70
CA ILE A 143 -8.41 4.61 -4.66
C ILE A 143 -9.05 3.23 -4.59
N MET A 144 -9.40 2.72 -3.40
CA MET A 144 -10.09 1.43 -3.25
C MET A 144 -11.46 1.43 -3.96
N GLU A 145 -12.18 2.53 -3.85
CA GLU A 145 -13.51 2.73 -4.46
C GLU A 145 -13.41 2.96 -5.97
N ASN A 146 -12.43 3.75 -6.41
CA ASN A 146 -12.19 4.07 -7.82
C ASN A 146 -10.69 3.96 -8.18
N PRO A 147 -10.20 2.78 -8.59
CA PRO A 147 -8.77 2.54 -8.85
C PRO A 147 -8.31 2.98 -10.25
N SER A 148 -8.94 3.99 -10.85
CA SER A 148 -8.55 4.51 -12.18
C SER A 148 -7.26 5.34 -12.14
N ASP A 149 -6.51 5.40 -13.24
CA ASP A 149 -5.21 6.10 -13.32
C ASP A 149 -5.33 7.56 -12.88
N ALA A 150 -6.36 8.25 -13.39
CA ALA A 150 -6.61 9.65 -13.09
C ALA A 150 -6.92 9.87 -11.60
N ASN A 151 -7.74 9.01 -10.99
CA ASN A 151 -8.04 9.14 -9.56
C ASN A 151 -6.80 8.82 -8.72
N THR A 152 -6.10 7.71 -9.01
CA THR A 152 -4.87 7.32 -8.30
C THR A 152 -3.82 8.42 -8.37
N ALA A 153 -3.61 9.06 -9.53
CA ALA A 153 -2.67 10.18 -9.65
C ALA A 153 -3.06 11.37 -8.78
N LYS A 154 -4.33 11.78 -8.82
CA LYS A 154 -4.85 12.89 -8.00
C LYS A 154 -4.71 12.62 -6.51
N GLN A 155 -5.08 11.42 -6.06
CA GLN A 155 -5.01 11.06 -4.65
C GLN A 155 -3.56 10.94 -4.19
N LEU A 156 -2.68 10.29 -4.96
CA LEU A 156 -1.25 10.20 -4.64
C LEU A 156 -0.64 11.60 -4.42
N GLN A 157 -0.91 12.56 -5.31
CA GLN A 157 -0.40 13.92 -5.16
C GLN A 157 -0.83 14.55 -3.82
N THR A 158 -2.10 14.37 -3.46
CA THR A 158 -2.68 14.94 -2.23
C THR A 158 -2.08 14.28 -0.99
N MET A 159 -2.02 12.94 -0.97
CA MET A 159 -1.49 12.15 0.14
C MET A 159 0.01 12.41 0.35
N GLU A 160 0.81 12.40 -0.73
CA GLU A 160 2.25 12.62 -0.64
C GLU A 160 2.58 14.02 -0.14
N THR A 161 1.80 15.04 -0.54
CA THR A 161 1.98 16.41 -0.05
C THR A 161 1.76 16.49 1.46
N ALA A 162 0.66 15.92 1.97
CA ALA A 162 0.37 15.89 3.39
C ALA A 162 1.41 15.08 4.16
N ARG A 163 1.76 13.91 3.64
CA ARG A 163 2.62 12.94 4.32
C ARG A 163 4.08 13.38 4.38
N ASN A 164 4.66 13.78 3.26
CA ASN A 164 6.09 14.11 3.17
C ASN A 164 6.42 15.39 3.95
N ALA A 165 5.55 16.41 3.88
CA ALA A 165 5.80 17.69 4.53
C ALA A 165 5.42 17.70 6.02
N ASN A 166 4.36 16.98 6.40
CA ASN A 166 3.79 17.08 7.75
C ASN A 166 3.93 15.79 8.57
N ILE A 167 3.54 14.64 8.04
CA ILE A 167 3.44 13.39 8.83
C ILE A 167 4.85 12.84 9.12
N LEU A 168 5.63 12.51 8.09
CA LEU A 168 6.95 11.88 8.23
C LEU A 168 7.90 12.61 9.21
N PRO A 169 8.16 13.92 9.06
CA PRO A 169 9.03 14.63 10.00
C PRO A 169 8.43 14.71 11.41
N SER A 170 7.09 14.74 11.53
CA SER A 170 6.44 14.78 12.84
C SER A 170 6.52 13.45 13.57
N ILE A 171 6.48 12.32 12.86
CA ILE A 171 6.71 10.99 13.46
C ILE A 171 8.12 10.95 14.05
N THR A 172 9.15 11.30 13.26
CA THR A 172 10.53 11.34 13.74
C THR A 172 10.68 12.26 14.97
N ALA A 173 10.07 13.45 14.95
CA ALA A 173 10.11 14.38 16.09
C ALA A 173 9.37 13.86 17.33
N LEU A 174 8.24 13.17 17.16
CA LEU A 174 7.47 12.58 18.25
C LEU A 174 8.24 11.41 18.89
N THR A 175 8.80 10.52 18.07
CA THR A 175 9.61 9.39 18.53
C THR A 175 10.87 9.85 19.28
N ASN A 176 11.61 10.84 18.75
CA ASN A 176 12.77 11.39 19.45
C ASN A 176 12.40 11.98 20.81
N SER A 177 11.26 12.69 20.89
CA SER A 177 10.75 13.23 22.16
C SER A 177 10.39 12.12 23.14
N ALA A 178 9.82 11.02 22.67
CA ALA A 178 9.49 9.87 23.49
C ALA A 178 10.75 9.17 24.02
N PHE A 179 11.75 8.92 23.16
CA PHE A 179 13.03 8.34 23.54
C PHE A 179 13.77 9.17 24.59
N GLN A 180 13.81 10.49 24.42
CA GLN A 180 14.41 11.39 25.41
C GLN A 180 13.66 11.34 26.75
N ALA A 181 12.33 11.29 26.73
CA ALA A 181 11.53 11.29 27.94
C ALA A 181 11.58 9.96 28.72
N THR A 182 11.90 8.85 28.06
CA THR A 182 12.01 7.52 28.69
C THR A 182 13.44 7.03 28.88
N GLY A 183 14.44 7.80 28.44
CA GLY A 183 15.86 7.44 28.57
C GLY A 183 16.30 6.35 27.59
N VAL A 184 15.54 6.09 26.52
CA VAL A 184 15.95 5.18 25.45
C VAL A 184 17.11 5.83 24.69
N ASN A 185 18.29 5.21 24.74
CA ASN A 185 19.47 5.67 24.00
C ASN A 185 19.42 5.18 22.54
N ALA A 186 18.45 5.69 21.78
CA ALA A 186 18.29 5.43 20.36
C ALA A 186 17.91 6.72 19.62
N ALA A 187 18.08 6.71 18.30
CA ALA A 187 17.59 7.77 17.43
C ALA A 187 16.36 7.26 16.67
N ALA A 188 15.34 8.12 16.52
CA ALA A 188 14.20 7.82 15.66
C ALA A 188 14.67 7.59 14.21
N LYS A 189 13.97 6.71 13.49
CA LYS A 189 14.23 6.49 12.07
C LYS A 189 13.86 7.74 11.28
N ASN A 190 14.70 8.07 10.30
CA ASN A 190 14.40 9.09 9.30
C ASN A 190 13.72 8.42 8.11
N PHE A 191 12.49 8.82 7.83
CA PHE A 191 11.71 8.25 6.75
C PHE A 191 11.95 9.00 5.44
N GLN A 192 12.10 8.24 4.36
CA GLN A 192 12.25 8.82 3.03
C GLN A 192 10.89 9.32 2.51
N PRO A 193 10.85 10.44 1.78
CA PRO A 193 9.64 10.89 1.10
C PRO A 193 9.11 9.86 0.12
N THR A 194 7.79 9.76 -0.01
CA THR A 194 7.12 8.98 -1.05
C THR A 194 7.07 9.74 -2.37
N THR A 195 7.18 9.03 -3.49
CA THR A 195 7.37 9.59 -4.85
C THR A 195 6.50 8.93 -5.93
N GLY A 196 5.46 8.20 -5.54
CA GLY A 196 4.50 7.57 -6.45
C GLY A 196 3.86 8.54 -7.46
N THR A 197 3.62 9.80 -7.09
CA THR A 197 3.07 10.81 -8.04
C THR A 197 3.99 11.05 -9.24
N GLN A 198 5.31 11.02 -9.04
CA GLN A 198 6.28 11.26 -10.12
C GLN A 198 6.19 10.17 -11.19
N ALA A 199 6.02 8.93 -10.75
CA ALA A 199 5.93 7.77 -11.64
C ALA A 199 4.64 7.76 -12.46
N ILE A 200 3.48 8.03 -11.83
CA ILE A 200 2.19 8.00 -12.53
C ILE A 200 2.04 9.18 -13.49
N THR A 201 2.62 10.34 -13.16
CA THR A 201 2.64 11.51 -14.05
C THR A 201 3.45 11.21 -15.31
N ALA A 202 4.59 10.54 -15.19
CA ALA A 202 5.36 10.10 -16.34
C ALA A 202 4.56 9.14 -17.22
N LEU A 203 3.88 8.14 -16.62
CA LEU A 203 3.05 7.19 -17.36
C LEU A 203 1.91 7.90 -18.14
N LEU A 204 1.21 8.84 -17.50
CA LEU A 204 0.15 9.62 -18.13
C LEU A 204 0.67 10.51 -19.27
N ALA A 205 1.86 11.08 -19.13
CA ALA A 205 2.50 11.90 -20.17
C ALA A 205 2.85 11.07 -21.43
N PHE A 206 3.26 9.81 -21.27
CA PHE A 206 3.56 8.91 -22.40
C PHE A 206 2.31 8.22 -22.97
N GLY A 207 1.25 8.02 -22.17
CA GLY A 207 0.00 7.37 -22.57
C GLY A 207 -0.99 8.25 -23.36
N GLY A 208 -0.80 9.57 -23.38
CA GLY A 208 -1.66 10.52 -24.10
C GLY A 208 -1.44 10.64 -25.62
N GLY A 209 -0.53 9.84 -26.19
CA GLY A 209 -0.01 10.02 -27.56
C GLY A 209 -0.51 9.04 -28.63
N GLN A 210 -1.52 8.21 -28.37
CA GLN A 210 -2.11 7.32 -29.38
C GLN A 210 -3.64 7.31 -29.28
N ASN A 211 -4.24 8.46 -29.61
CA ASN A 211 -5.57 8.43 -30.21
C ASN A 211 -5.41 8.80 -31.68
N GLY A 212 -5.36 7.76 -32.52
CA GLY A 212 -5.39 7.84 -33.98
C GLY A 212 -6.75 8.34 -34.48
N GLY A 213 -7.08 9.59 -34.16
CA GLY A 213 -8.15 10.35 -34.78
C GLY A 213 -7.56 11.27 -35.82
N ASN A 214 -7.63 10.88 -37.09
CA ASN A 214 -7.53 11.77 -38.23
C ASN A 214 -8.65 12.82 -38.12
N ALA A 215 -8.46 13.85 -37.30
CA ALA A 215 -9.26 15.07 -37.32
C ALA A 215 -8.75 15.93 -38.48
N GLN A 216 -9.01 15.46 -39.69
CA GLN A 216 -8.98 16.28 -40.88
C GLN A 216 -9.97 17.42 -40.63
N ALA A 217 -9.44 18.59 -40.31
CA ALA A 217 -10.16 19.83 -40.18
C ALA A 217 -10.88 20.14 -41.50
N THR A 218 -12.09 19.63 -41.65
CA THR A 218 -13.04 20.11 -42.65
C THR A 218 -13.55 21.44 -42.11
N LYS A 219 -12.82 22.51 -42.44
CA LYS A 219 -13.34 23.87 -42.38
C LYS A 219 -14.61 23.93 -43.21
N GLY A 220 -15.75 23.89 -42.54
CA GLY A 220 -17.01 24.36 -43.10
C GLY A 220 -16.87 25.85 -43.42
N GLY A 221 -17.17 26.23 -44.66
CA GLY A 221 -17.34 27.63 -45.03
C GLY A 221 -16.96 27.96 -46.45
N LYS A 222 -17.83 27.62 -47.41
CA LYS A 222 -18.35 28.50 -48.48
C LYS A 222 -19.26 27.70 -49.41
N ARG A 223 -20.57 27.91 -49.25
CA ARG A 223 -21.56 27.60 -50.29
C ARG A 223 -21.28 28.56 -51.44
N ASN A 224 -20.85 28.05 -52.59
CA ASN A 224 -20.82 28.84 -53.81
C ASN A 224 -21.88 28.32 -54.77
N ASN A 225 -22.90 29.16 -54.92
CA ASN A 225 -23.92 29.14 -55.95
C ASN A 225 -23.24 29.31 -57.32
N GLY A 226 -23.47 28.37 -58.24
CA GLY A 226 -22.82 28.35 -59.55
C GLY A 226 -23.62 27.52 -60.55
N ASN A 227 -24.55 28.19 -61.20
CA ASN A 227 -25.38 27.72 -62.30
C ASN A 227 -24.52 27.34 -63.52
N GLY A 228 -24.63 26.12 -64.05
CA GLY A 228 -23.84 25.66 -65.19
C GLY A 228 -24.43 24.43 -65.86
N LYS A 229 -25.13 24.64 -66.97
CA LYS A 229 -25.79 23.64 -67.84
C LYS A 229 -24.79 22.93 -68.78
N ARG A 230 -25.07 21.64 -69.07
CA ARG A 230 -24.59 20.77 -70.18
C ARG A 230 -23.11 20.34 -70.03
N ASN A 231 -22.69 19.10 -70.30
CA ASN A 231 -22.99 18.27 -71.46
C ASN A 231 -22.64 16.79 -71.18
N ARG A 232 -23.25 15.89 -71.96
CA ARG A 232 -23.10 14.43 -72.03
C ARG A 232 -21.63 13.95 -72.05
N GLN A 233 -21.34 12.84 -71.39
CA GLN A 233 -20.89 11.62 -72.09
C GLN A 233 -20.93 10.41 -71.17
N ASP A 234 -21.54 9.36 -71.72
CA ASP A 234 -21.54 7.98 -71.27
C ASP A 234 -20.10 7.45 -71.15
N ASP A 235 -19.85 6.59 -70.16
CA ASP A 235 -19.11 5.35 -70.43
C ASP A 235 -19.37 4.33 -69.33
N ASP A 236 -20.06 3.27 -69.74
CA ASP A 236 -20.17 2.00 -69.07
C ASP A 236 -18.79 1.34 -68.99
N THR A 237 -18.32 0.98 -67.80
CA THR A 237 -17.45 -0.20 -67.68
C THR A 237 -17.67 -0.88 -66.34
N ALA A 238 -18.60 -1.83 -66.35
CA ALA A 238 -18.59 -2.95 -65.42
C ALA A 238 -17.36 -3.82 -65.71
N GLN A 239 -16.46 -3.98 -64.73
CA GLN A 239 -15.61 -5.16 -64.66
C GLN A 239 -15.64 -5.77 -63.26
N ASN A 240 -16.24 -6.95 -63.26
CA ASN A 240 -16.29 -7.96 -62.25
C ASN A 240 -14.96 -8.74 -62.26
N THR A 241 -14.22 -8.75 -61.17
CA THR A 241 -13.31 -9.87 -60.88
C THR A 241 -13.20 -10.16 -59.40
N LYS A 242 -13.77 -11.32 -59.06
CA LYS A 242 -13.53 -12.17 -57.91
C LYS A 242 -12.06 -12.23 -57.47
N GLY A 243 -11.87 -12.38 -56.16
CA GLY A 243 -10.84 -13.26 -55.60
C GLY A 243 -9.68 -12.57 -54.90
N GLY A 244 -9.68 -12.62 -53.57
CA GLY A 244 -8.52 -12.20 -52.78
C GLY A 244 -8.70 -12.49 -51.29
N LYS A 245 -8.73 -13.78 -50.93
CA LYS A 245 -8.57 -14.20 -49.54
C LYS A 245 -7.16 -13.80 -49.09
N ASN A 246 -7.02 -12.93 -48.08
CA ASN A 246 -5.75 -12.74 -47.40
C ASN A 246 -5.85 -13.24 -45.95
N SER A 247 -5.56 -14.53 -45.80
CA SER A 247 -5.25 -15.17 -44.53
C SER A 247 -3.75 -15.05 -44.30
N ASN A 248 -3.34 -14.18 -43.37
CA ASN A 248 -1.96 -14.16 -42.87
C ASN A 248 -1.92 -14.93 -41.54
N ALA A 249 -1.72 -16.23 -41.67
CA ALA A 249 -1.23 -17.09 -40.60
C ALA A 249 0.11 -17.68 -41.07
N GLN A 250 1.00 -17.91 -40.10
CA GLN A 250 2.09 -18.88 -40.12
C GLN A 250 3.49 -18.36 -40.54
N ALA A 251 4.31 -18.12 -39.51
CA ALA A 251 5.74 -18.43 -39.54
C ALA A 251 6.16 -18.97 -38.16
N THR A 252 5.93 -20.26 -37.96
CA THR A 252 6.68 -21.12 -37.03
C THR A 252 7.84 -21.75 -37.79
N ASN A 253 9.06 -21.63 -37.27
CA ASN A 253 10.20 -22.60 -37.27
C ASN A 253 11.49 -21.79 -37.01
N GLY A 254 12.44 -22.22 -36.17
CA GLY A 254 12.72 -23.58 -35.74
C GLY A 254 13.55 -23.69 -34.46
N ARG A 255 13.55 -24.94 -34.00
CA ARG A 255 14.30 -25.52 -32.89
C ARG A 255 15.76 -25.74 -33.29
N ASN A 256 16.63 -25.76 -32.28
CA ASN A 256 17.69 -26.75 -31.99
C ASN A 256 18.92 -26.06 -31.38
N ASN A 257 19.20 -26.30 -30.10
CA ASN A 257 20.36 -27.11 -29.77
C ASN A 257 20.29 -27.60 -28.32
N ALA A 258 20.21 -28.92 -28.17
CA ALA A 258 20.52 -29.63 -26.96
C ALA A 258 22.05 -29.78 -26.87
N ASN A 259 22.62 -29.69 -25.67
CA ASN A 259 23.76 -30.53 -25.36
C ASN A 259 23.70 -30.92 -23.88
N ASP A 260 23.80 -32.23 -23.69
CA ASP A 260 23.78 -32.99 -22.45
C ASP A 260 25.02 -32.72 -21.58
N GLN A 261 24.91 -32.88 -20.26
CA GLN A 261 25.52 -34.04 -19.56
C GLN A 261 25.44 -33.94 -18.03
N ALA A 262 24.96 -35.06 -17.45
CA ALA A 262 25.38 -35.72 -16.20
C ALA A 262 25.30 -34.91 -14.89
N GLY A 263 24.70 -35.38 -13.80
CA GLY A 263 24.53 -36.74 -13.28
C GLY A 263 24.88 -36.72 -11.78
N ALA A 264 24.29 -37.64 -10.99
CA ALA A 264 24.47 -37.88 -9.54
C ALA A 264 23.75 -36.90 -8.59
N ASP A 265 23.14 -37.28 -7.47
CA ASP A 265 22.78 -38.57 -6.87
C ASP A 265 21.67 -38.27 -5.84
N ASN A 266 20.61 -39.07 -5.81
CA ASN A 266 19.53 -38.96 -4.85
C ASN A 266 19.76 -39.96 -3.71
N GLN A 267 20.41 -39.52 -2.62
CA GLN A 267 20.47 -40.28 -1.37
C GLN A 267 19.47 -39.74 -0.35
N THR A 268 18.44 -40.56 -0.18
CA THR A 268 17.50 -40.61 0.93
C THR A 268 18.23 -40.89 2.24
N THR A 269 18.16 -39.99 3.21
CA THR A 269 18.55 -40.29 4.61
C THR A 269 17.50 -39.77 5.58
N GLN A 270 16.89 -40.71 6.31
CA GLN A 270 15.96 -40.50 7.41
C GLN A 270 16.58 -39.70 8.56
N PRO A 271 15.82 -38.84 9.27
CA PRO A 271 16.14 -38.47 10.64
C PRO A 271 15.51 -39.45 11.63
N GLY A 272 16.38 -40.11 12.40
CA GLY A 272 16.03 -41.00 13.49
C GLY A 272 15.33 -40.28 14.65
N LYS A 273 14.42 -41.02 15.27
CA LYS A 273 13.83 -40.74 16.58
C LYS A 273 14.93 -40.84 17.64
N ASN A 274 15.09 -39.84 18.50
CA ASN A 274 15.75 -40.07 19.78
C ASN A 274 14.95 -39.43 20.92
N ALA A 275 14.45 -40.31 21.78
CA ALA A 275 13.77 -40.00 23.02
C ALA A 275 14.84 -39.77 24.10
N GLY A 276 14.76 -38.65 24.82
CA GLY A 276 15.68 -38.30 25.89
C GLY A 276 14.95 -37.64 27.04
N SER A 277 14.30 -38.45 27.86
CA SER A 277 13.80 -38.08 29.18
C SER A 277 14.96 -37.77 30.11
N GLN A 278 15.01 -36.56 30.69
CA GLN A 278 15.69 -36.34 31.97
C GLN A 278 14.82 -35.52 32.90
N LYS A 279 14.17 -36.26 33.80
CA LYS A 279 13.51 -35.81 35.02
C LYS A 279 14.59 -35.73 36.11
N THR A 280 15.03 -34.55 36.49
CA THR A 280 15.79 -34.36 37.74
C THR A 280 14.78 -34.22 38.88
N ARG A 281 14.86 -35.16 39.84
CA ARG A 281 14.23 -35.05 41.15
C ARG A 281 15.23 -34.35 42.06
N ASN A 282 14.75 -33.36 42.80
CA ASN A 282 15.40 -32.90 44.02
C ASN A 282 14.83 -33.79 45.13
N ASP A 283 15.63 -34.75 45.60
CA ASP A 283 15.36 -35.40 46.88
C ASP A 283 16.13 -34.61 47.95
N GLU A 284 15.38 -34.14 48.92
CA GLU A 284 15.82 -33.51 50.16
C GLU A 284 16.33 -34.63 51.10
N ASP A 285 17.60 -34.55 51.51
CA ASP A 285 18.12 -35.35 52.62
C ASP A 285 17.89 -34.60 53.94
N ASN A 286 17.23 -35.29 54.87
CA ASN A 286 17.26 -35.10 56.31
C ASN A 286 17.52 -36.46 56.96
#